data_AF-A0A3M2ABB4-F1
#
_entry.id   AF-A0A3M2ABB4-F1
#
_cell.length_a   1.000
_cell.length_b   1.000
_cell.length_c   1.000
_cell.angle_alpha   90.00
_cell.angle_beta   90.00
_cell.angle_gamma   90.00
#
_symmetry.space_group_name_H-M   'P 1'
#
loop_
_entity.id
_entity.type
_entity.pdbx_description
1 polymer ?
#
loop_
_entity_poly.entity_id
_entity_poly.type
_entity_poly.pdbx_seq_one_letter_code
_entity_poly.pdbx_strand_id
1 'polypeptide(L)'
;SGTFVNAERESLPECPQLLYLRPEIAIYFGNAEYIYEYILQKVEERKKTLKYVLIDLETVSYMDATGSLTFVRLLDKIKAMGIEPAIANISCVVYNLLESVEIEKHVNMDLVFDSKGQSIGELFKRLDHEYCREKCPYAVFKECYSVKKEGFKPVETLRIAV
;
A
#
# COMPACT_ATOMS: atom_id res chain seq x y z
N SER A 1 11.40 13.68 13.67
CA SER A 1 10.19 12.86 13.59
C SER A 1 10.03 12.41 12.15
N GLY A 2 9.61 11.16 11.91
CA GLY A 2 9.36 10.62 10.56
C GLY A 2 7.87 10.58 10.33
N THR A 3 7.31 11.67 9.81
CA THR A 3 5.88 11.80 9.53
C THR A 3 5.60 11.26 8.13
N PHE A 4 4.57 10.41 7.99
CA PHE A 4 4.06 10.05 6.67
C PHE A 4 3.28 11.23 6.09
N VAL A 5 3.60 11.60 4.86
CA VAL A 5 2.96 12.71 4.13
C VAL A 5 2.56 12.23 2.74
N ASN A 6 1.69 12.97 2.06
CA ASN A 6 1.30 12.65 0.70
C ASN A 6 2.49 12.88 -0.25
N ALA A 7 3.07 11.80 -0.76
CA ALA A 7 4.28 11.86 -1.57
C ALA A 7 4.08 12.62 -2.90
N GLU A 8 2.91 12.49 -3.52
CA GLU A 8 2.59 13.20 -4.78
C GLU A 8 2.53 14.71 -4.56
N ARG A 9 1.86 15.14 -3.49
CA ARG A 9 1.74 16.57 -3.13
C ARG A 9 3.10 17.17 -2.79
N GLU A 10 3.94 16.43 -2.07
CA GLU A 10 5.24 16.91 -1.62
C GLU A 10 6.38 16.60 -2.61
N SER A 11 6.08 16.00 -3.78
CA SER A 11 7.07 15.57 -4.78
C SER A 11 8.18 14.66 -4.23
N LEU A 12 7.81 13.79 -3.28
CA LEU A 12 8.72 12.85 -2.63
C LEU A 12 8.79 11.52 -3.38
N PRO A 13 9.94 10.83 -3.34
CA PRO A 13 10.05 9.48 -3.86
C PRO A 13 9.26 8.48 -3.00
N GLU A 14 8.76 7.44 -3.67
CA GLU A 14 8.07 6.31 -3.04
C GLU A 14 8.86 5.01 -3.21
N CYS A 15 8.53 4.00 -2.41
CA CYS A 15 9.18 2.70 -2.54
C CYS A 15 8.77 2.04 -3.87
N PRO A 16 9.71 1.63 -4.74
CA PRO A 16 9.36 0.98 -6.01
C PRO A 16 8.71 -0.40 -5.85
N GLN A 17 8.82 -1.02 -4.67
CA GLN A 17 8.37 -2.37 -4.39
C GLN A 17 7.13 -2.44 -3.49
N LEU A 18 6.78 -1.32 -2.84
CA LEU A 18 5.65 -1.21 -1.93
C LEU A 18 4.89 0.07 -2.26
N LEU A 19 3.67 -0.10 -2.77
CA LEU A 19 2.73 1.00 -2.94
C LEU A 19 1.92 1.11 -1.65
N TYR A 20 2.00 2.26 -0.98
CA TYR A 20 1.23 2.54 0.22
C TYR A 20 0.14 3.58 -0.10
N LEU A 21 -1.11 3.15 -0.03
CA LEU A 21 -2.30 3.97 -0.24
C LEU A 21 -3.13 4.06 1.04
N ARG A 22 -3.67 5.24 1.33
CA ARG A 22 -4.54 5.51 2.48
C ARG A 22 -5.78 6.27 2.02
N PRO A 23 -6.89 5.58 1.66
CA PRO A 23 -8.13 6.24 1.29
C PRO A 23 -8.67 7.10 2.45
N GLU A 24 -8.85 8.40 2.22
CA GLU A 24 -9.29 9.36 3.25
C GLU A 24 -10.83 9.49 3.38
N ILE A 25 -11.58 8.60 2.73
CA ILE A 25 -13.05 8.64 2.65
C ILE A 25 -13.66 7.28 2.98
N ALA A 26 -14.91 7.27 3.46
CA ALA A 26 -15.70 6.05 3.58
C ALA A 26 -15.88 5.37 2.21
N ILE A 27 -16.08 4.05 2.18
CA ILE A 27 -16.19 3.28 0.92
C ILE A 27 -17.61 2.75 0.74
N TYR A 28 -18.37 3.32 -0.19
CA TYR A 28 -19.78 2.99 -0.37
C TYR A 28 -20.17 3.01 -1.85
N PHE A 29 -21.41 2.66 -2.19
CA PHE A 29 -21.86 2.51 -3.57
C PHE A 29 -21.56 3.72 -4.49
N GLY A 30 -21.48 4.93 -3.94
CA GLY A 30 -21.28 6.16 -4.71
C GLY A 30 -19.81 6.47 -5.06
N ASN A 31 -18.84 5.83 -4.40
CA ASN A 31 -17.41 6.10 -4.62
C ASN A 31 -16.53 4.84 -4.72
N ALA A 32 -17.07 3.64 -4.47
CA ALA A 32 -16.30 2.41 -4.46
C ALA A 32 -15.60 2.14 -5.80
N GLU A 33 -16.28 2.38 -6.94
CA GLU A 33 -15.70 2.18 -8.27
C GLU A 33 -14.55 3.17 -8.53
N TYR A 34 -14.71 4.44 -8.12
CA TYR A 34 -13.65 5.43 -8.25
C TYR A 34 -12.39 5.02 -7.47
N ILE A 35 -12.55 4.52 -6.24
CA ILE A 35 -11.42 4.02 -5.44
C ILE A 35 -10.79 2.80 -6.10
N TYR A 36 -11.59 1.87 -6.61
CA TYR A 36 -11.13 0.70 -7.35
C TYR A 36 -10.26 1.09 -8.55
N GLU A 37 -10.76 1.97 -9.42
CA GLU A 37 -10.05 2.43 -10.61
C GLU A 37 -8.78 3.19 -10.26
N TYR A 38 -8.85 4.13 -9.30
CA TYR A 38 -7.69 4.91 -8.86
C TYR A 38 -6.56 4.02 -8.34
N ILE A 39 -6.89 3.06 -7.46
CA ILE A 39 -5.87 2.16 -6.90
C ILE A 39 -5.27 1.30 -8.02
N LEU A 40 -6.08 0.72 -8.90
CA LEU A 40 -5.55 -0.08 -10.01
C LEU A 40 -4.67 0.71 -10.97
N GLN A 41 -5.02 1.96 -11.25
CA GLN A 41 -4.18 2.84 -12.03
C GLN A 41 -2.80 3.00 -11.37
N LYS A 42 -2.77 3.28 -10.06
CA LYS A 42 -1.52 3.45 -9.30
C LYS A 42 -0.67 2.18 -9.26
N VAL A 43 -1.33 1.01 -9.26
CA VAL A 43 -0.68 -0.30 -9.35
C VAL A 43 -0.06 -0.51 -10.73
N GLU A 44 -0.80 -0.25 -11.81
CA GLU A 44 -0.31 -0.44 -13.19
C GLU A 44 0.86 0.50 -13.52
N GLU A 45 0.80 1.76 -13.05
CA GLU A 45 1.91 2.74 -13.19
C GLU A 45 3.24 2.22 -12.62
N ARG A 46 3.20 1.32 -11.61
CA ARG A 46 4.37 0.85 -10.85
C ARG A 46 4.66 -0.65 -11.00
N LYS A 47 3.87 -1.37 -11.79
CA LYS A 47 3.82 -2.85 -11.87
C LYS A 47 5.15 -3.55 -12.11
N LYS A 48 6.13 -2.90 -12.76
CA LYS A 48 7.41 -3.52 -13.11
C LYS A 48 8.24 -3.99 -11.91
N THR A 49 8.15 -3.29 -10.78
CA THR A 49 8.94 -3.59 -9.57
C THR A 49 8.08 -3.78 -8.33
N LEU A 50 6.79 -3.44 -8.42
CA LEU A 50 5.84 -3.50 -7.34
C LEU A 50 5.60 -4.96 -6.89
N LYS A 51 5.80 -5.23 -5.60
CA LYS A 51 5.54 -6.54 -4.99
C LYS A 51 4.31 -6.53 -4.09
N TYR A 52 4.08 -5.43 -3.39
CA TYR A 52 3.01 -5.30 -2.42
C TYR A 52 2.21 -4.00 -2.59
N VAL A 53 0.90 -4.08 -2.37
CA VAL A 53 0.02 -2.92 -2.24
C VAL A 53 -0.55 -2.90 -0.83
N LEU A 54 -0.09 -1.96 -0.01
CA LEU A 54 -0.63 -1.75 1.32
C LEU A 54 -1.77 -0.73 1.25
N ILE A 55 -2.98 -1.17 1.59
CA ILE A 55 -4.16 -0.31 1.73
C ILE A 55 -4.42 -0.08 3.21
N ASP A 56 -4.20 1.15 3.66
CA ASP A 56 -4.43 1.57 5.05
C ASP A 56 -5.84 2.15 5.19
N LEU A 57 -6.66 1.47 5.99
CA LEU A 57 -8.06 1.79 6.22
C LEU A 57 -8.29 2.64 7.49
N GLU A 58 -7.22 3.21 8.09
CA GLU A 58 -7.32 3.99 9.34
C GLU A 58 -8.39 5.10 9.29
N THR A 59 -8.53 5.76 8.14
CA THR A 59 -9.50 6.85 7.91
C THR A 59 -10.85 6.37 7.39
N VAL A 60 -10.97 5.08 7.04
CA VAL A 60 -12.20 4.49 6.52
C VAL A 60 -13.08 4.07 7.70
N SER A 61 -13.92 4.99 8.13
CA SER A 61 -14.84 4.79 9.27
C SER A 61 -16.08 3.96 8.92
N TYR A 62 -16.43 3.85 7.64
CA TYR A 62 -17.63 3.17 7.17
C TYR A 62 -17.40 2.51 5.80
N MET A 63 -18.03 1.36 5.63
CA MET A 63 -18.15 0.68 4.34
C MET A 63 -19.56 0.11 4.21
N ASP A 64 -20.17 0.16 3.02
CA ASP A 64 -21.44 -0.52 2.73
C ASP A 64 -21.23 -1.84 1.97
N ALA A 65 -22.29 -2.63 1.79
CA ALA A 65 -22.20 -3.94 1.12
C ALA A 65 -21.65 -3.84 -0.32
N THR A 66 -21.97 -2.78 -1.07
CA THR A 66 -21.44 -2.57 -2.42
C THR A 66 -19.95 -2.23 -2.35
N GLY A 67 -19.57 -1.40 -1.38
CA GLY A 67 -18.19 -1.04 -1.07
C GLY A 67 -17.34 -2.24 -0.71
N SER A 68 -17.83 -3.15 0.14
CA SER A 68 -17.09 -4.36 0.53
C SER A 68 -16.90 -5.32 -0.63
N LEU A 69 -17.94 -5.55 -1.45
CA LEU A 69 -17.82 -6.38 -2.66
C LEU A 69 -16.84 -5.79 -3.68
N THR A 70 -16.86 -4.46 -3.85
CA THR A 70 -15.91 -3.77 -4.73
C THR A 70 -14.49 -3.84 -4.18
N PHE A 71 -14.34 -3.75 -2.85
CA PHE A 71 -13.05 -3.85 -2.19
C PHE A 71 -12.44 -5.25 -2.33
N VAL A 72 -13.17 -6.34 -2.09
CA VAL A 72 -12.62 -7.68 -2.31
C VAL A 72 -12.28 -7.93 -3.79
N ARG A 73 -13.09 -7.40 -4.72
CA ARG A 73 -12.79 -7.43 -6.16
C ARG A 73 -11.48 -6.69 -6.49
N LEU A 74 -11.18 -5.58 -5.81
CA LEU A 74 -9.90 -4.88 -5.92
C LEU A 74 -8.74 -5.78 -5.50
N LEU A 75 -8.85 -6.44 -4.34
CA LEU A 75 -7.80 -7.33 -3.82
C LEU A 75 -7.51 -8.48 -4.79
N ASP A 76 -8.57 -9.13 -5.31
CA ASP A 76 -8.43 -10.19 -6.30
C ASP A 76 -7.79 -9.71 -7.60
N LYS A 77 -8.13 -8.49 -8.04
CA LYS A 77 -7.54 -7.91 -9.24
C LYS A 77 -6.05 -7.62 -9.06
N ILE A 78 -5.64 -7.11 -7.89
CA ILE A 78 -4.23 -6.91 -7.53
C ILE A 78 -3.48 -8.26 -7.55
N LYS A 79 -4.05 -9.31 -6.94
CA LYS A 79 -3.47 -10.68 -6.98
C LYS A 79 -3.34 -11.21 -8.39
N ALA A 80 -4.36 -11.03 -9.22
CA ALA A 80 -4.33 -11.45 -10.63
C ALA A 80 -3.26 -10.73 -11.47
N MET A 81 -2.75 -9.59 -10.99
CA MET A 81 -1.62 -8.86 -11.60
C MET A 81 -0.25 -9.36 -11.14
N GLY A 82 -0.20 -10.38 -10.27
CA GLY A 82 1.04 -10.92 -9.69
C GLY A 82 1.59 -10.09 -8.53
N ILE A 83 0.75 -9.26 -7.91
CA ILE A 83 1.11 -8.35 -6.82
C ILE A 83 0.30 -8.75 -5.59
N GLU A 84 0.88 -8.67 -4.40
CA GLU A 84 0.22 -9.12 -3.18
C GLU A 84 -0.44 -7.94 -2.45
N PRO A 85 -1.77 -7.95 -2.25
CA PRO A 85 -2.42 -6.94 -1.44
C PRO A 85 -2.14 -7.17 0.05
N ALA A 86 -2.04 -6.09 0.79
CA ALA A 86 -1.92 -6.04 2.24
C ALA A 86 -2.87 -4.97 2.78
N ILE A 87 -3.36 -5.14 4.00
CA ILE A 87 -4.31 -4.21 4.62
C ILE A 87 -3.78 -3.80 5.99
N ALA A 88 -3.98 -2.54 6.37
CA ALA A 88 -3.66 -2.06 7.72
C ALA A 88 -4.81 -1.24 8.33
N ASN A 89 -4.86 -1.22 9.66
CA ASN A 89 -5.74 -0.36 10.47
C ASN A 89 -7.23 -0.47 10.10
N ILE A 90 -7.74 -1.69 9.95
CA ILE A 90 -9.17 -1.91 9.70
C ILE A 90 -9.96 -1.52 10.95
N SER A 91 -10.96 -0.64 10.82
CA SER A 91 -11.86 -0.35 11.93
C SER A 91 -12.77 -1.54 12.23
N CYS A 92 -13.17 -1.76 13.49
CA CYS A 92 -14.02 -2.90 13.86
C CYS A 92 -15.32 -2.96 13.04
N VAL A 93 -15.90 -1.80 12.72
CA VAL A 93 -17.13 -1.70 11.91
C VAL A 93 -16.89 -2.22 10.49
N VAL A 94 -15.79 -1.82 9.87
CA VAL A 94 -15.43 -2.27 8.52
C VAL A 94 -15.01 -3.75 8.53
N TYR A 95 -14.30 -4.20 9.58
CA TYR A 95 -13.85 -5.59 9.70
C TYR A 95 -15.02 -6.57 9.71
N ASN A 96 -16.06 -6.32 10.51
CA ASN A 96 -17.26 -7.17 10.56
C ASN A 96 -17.92 -7.31 9.18
N LEU A 97 -17.91 -6.24 8.38
CA LEU A 97 -18.45 -6.28 7.03
C LEU A 97 -17.54 -7.08 6.07
N LEU A 98 -16.22 -6.93 6.19
CA LEU A 98 -15.25 -7.69 5.40
C LEU A 98 -15.30 -9.19 5.72
N GLU A 99 -15.54 -9.58 6.97
CA GLU A 99 -15.80 -10.97 7.34
C GLU A 99 -17.03 -11.55 6.63
N SER A 100 -18.10 -10.74 6.48
CA SER A 100 -19.31 -11.20 5.78
C SER A 100 -19.12 -11.49 4.28
N VAL A 101 -18.03 -10.99 3.70
CA VAL A 101 -17.61 -11.26 2.31
C VAL A 101 -16.35 -12.13 2.24
N GLU A 102 -16.05 -12.88 3.32
CA GLU A 102 -14.99 -13.89 3.38
C GLU A 102 -13.60 -13.33 2.97
N ILE A 103 -13.24 -12.17 3.54
CA ILE A 103 -12.00 -11.43 3.26
C ILE A 103 -10.73 -12.31 3.25
N GLU A 104 -10.68 -13.36 4.08
CA GLU A 104 -9.57 -14.32 4.17
C GLU A 104 -9.33 -15.12 2.87
N LYS A 105 -10.31 -15.18 1.96
CA LYS A 105 -10.16 -15.76 0.62
C LYS A 105 -9.46 -14.80 -0.34
N HIS A 106 -9.54 -13.51 -0.06
CA HIS A 106 -9.13 -12.43 -0.96
C HIS A 106 -7.76 -11.84 -0.58
N VAL A 107 -7.35 -11.95 0.68
CA VAL A 107 -6.04 -11.49 1.17
C VAL A 107 -5.39 -12.53 2.06
N ASN A 108 -4.05 -12.61 2.04
CA ASN A 108 -3.33 -13.38 3.03
C ASN A 108 -3.46 -12.71 4.41
N MET A 109 -3.99 -13.43 5.41
CA MET A 109 -4.19 -12.90 6.75
C MET A 109 -2.88 -12.52 7.46
N ASP A 110 -1.73 -13.08 7.05
CA ASP A 110 -0.40 -12.65 7.53
C ASP A 110 0.00 -11.24 7.02
N LEU A 111 -0.79 -10.67 6.12
CA LEU A 111 -0.64 -9.34 5.53
C LEU A 111 -1.80 -8.40 5.91
N VAL A 112 -2.56 -8.76 6.94
CA VAL A 112 -3.51 -7.87 7.62
C VAL A 112 -2.87 -7.41 8.92
N PHE A 113 -2.74 -6.10 9.10
CA PHE A 113 -1.95 -5.50 10.17
C PHE A 113 -2.76 -4.52 11.03
N ASP A 114 -2.43 -4.46 12.32
CA ASP A 114 -3.10 -3.57 13.28
C ASP A 114 -2.51 -2.16 13.28
N SER A 115 -1.31 -1.98 12.71
CA SER A 115 -0.66 -0.67 12.66
C SER A 115 0.21 -0.47 11.44
N LYS A 116 0.40 0.80 11.05
CA LYS A 116 1.37 1.21 10.01
C LYS A 116 2.81 0.78 10.32
N GLY A 117 3.23 0.90 11.57
CA GLY A 117 4.59 0.53 11.96
C GLY A 117 4.86 -0.96 11.79
N GLN A 118 3.90 -1.78 12.21
CA GLN A 118 3.94 -3.23 12.00
C GLN A 118 3.94 -3.57 10.50
N SER A 119 3.05 -2.99 9.72
CA SER A 119 2.93 -3.30 8.29
C SER A 119 4.21 -2.98 7.52
N ILE A 120 4.80 -1.80 7.72
CA ILE A 120 6.05 -1.43 7.05
C ILE A 120 7.19 -2.36 7.46
N GLY A 121 7.35 -2.63 8.76
CA GLY A 121 8.42 -3.52 9.25
C GLY A 121 8.29 -4.94 8.69
N GLU A 122 7.09 -5.50 8.67
CA GLU A 122 6.82 -6.86 8.19
C GLU A 122 6.86 -6.99 6.66
N LEU A 123 6.36 -5.99 5.93
CA LEU A 123 6.45 -5.97 4.47
C LEU A 123 7.91 -5.75 4.02
N PHE A 124 8.66 -4.89 4.71
CA PHE A 124 10.07 -4.62 4.39
C PHE A 124 10.90 -5.90 4.41
N LYS A 125 10.70 -6.79 5.39
CA LYS A 125 11.38 -8.10 5.48
C LYS A 125 11.14 -8.99 4.26
N ARG A 126 10.01 -8.81 3.56
CA ARG A 126 9.59 -9.60 2.39
C ARG A 126 9.92 -8.94 1.05
N LEU A 127 10.51 -7.74 1.05
CA LEU A 127 10.94 -7.04 -0.16
C LEU A 127 12.20 -7.69 -0.77
N ASP A 128 12.50 -7.31 -2.02
CA ASP A 128 13.75 -7.73 -2.67
C ASP A 128 14.93 -6.90 -2.14
N HIS A 129 15.66 -7.46 -1.18
CA HIS A 129 16.79 -6.75 -0.59
C HIS A 129 17.99 -6.61 -1.53
N GLU A 130 18.10 -7.47 -2.54
CA GLU A 130 19.12 -7.33 -3.59
C GLU A 130 18.81 -6.12 -4.47
N TYR A 131 17.57 -6.00 -4.95
CA TYR A 131 17.12 -4.78 -5.65
C TYR A 131 17.29 -3.53 -4.79
N CYS A 132 16.90 -3.60 -3.52
CA CYS A 132 17.03 -2.47 -2.59
C CYS A 132 18.49 -2.04 -2.43
N ARG A 133 19.43 -2.98 -2.36
CA ARG A 133 20.86 -2.70 -2.17
C ARG A 133 21.53 -2.18 -3.44
N GLU A 134 21.25 -2.79 -4.58
CA GLU A 134 22.04 -2.57 -5.80
C GLU A 134 21.38 -1.61 -6.80
N LYS A 135 20.04 -1.49 -6.82
CA LYS A 135 19.31 -0.76 -7.87
C LYS A 135 18.46 0.40 -7.37
N CYS A 136 17.85 0.28 -6.19
CA CYS A 136 16.93 1.30 -5.67
C CYS A 136 17.70 2.59 -5.29
N PRO A 137 17.35 3.77 -5.85
CA PRO A 137 18.03 5.03 -5.53
C PRO A 137 17.46 5.74 -4.29
N TYR A 138 16.44 5.17 -3.65
CA TYR A 138 15.69 5.82 -2.57
C TYR A 138 15.96 5.17 -1.20
N ALA A 139 15.68 5.93 -0.13
CA ALA A 139 15.56 5.46 1.25
C ALA A 139 14.31 6.07 1.89
N VAL A 140 13.15 5.49 1.56
CA VAL A 140 11.83 6.01 1.92
C VAL A 140 11.46 5.67 3.37
N PHE A 141 11.80 4.46 3.81
CA PHE A 141 11.59 3.99 5.18
C PHE A 141 12.91 3.95 5.95
N LYS A 142 12.85 3.96 7.28
CA LYS A 142 14.06 3.88 8.12
C LYS A 142 14.79 2.56 7.91
N GLU A 143 14.02 1.50 7.70
CA GLU A 143 14.46 0.14 7.44
C GLU A 143 15.30 0.04 6.17
N CYS A 144 15.09 0.93 5.18
CA CYS A 144 15.87 0.93 3.95
C CYS A 144 17.38 1.03 4.23
N TYR A 145 17.80 1.81 5.21
CA TYR A 145 19.23 1.97 5.54
C TYR A 145 19.89 0.67 6.01
N SER A 146 19.13 -0.31 6.51
CA SER A 146 19.67 -1.61 6.95
C SER A 146 20.23 -2.47 5.81
N VAL A 147 19.81 -2.22 4.57
CA VAL A 147 20.24 -2.97 3.38
C VAL A 147 21.13 -2.15 2.45
N LYS A 148 21.29 -0.85 2.69
CA LYS A 148 22.14 0.03 1.88
C LYS A 148 23.60 -0.11 2.28
N LYS A 149 24.49 0.19 1.32
CA LYS A 149 25.94 0.30 1.56
C LYS A 149 26.21 1.52 2.44
N GLU A 150 27.29 1.46 3.21
CA GLU A 150 27.74 2.58 4.04
C GLU A 150 27.98 3.83 3.18
N GLY A 151 27.55 5.00 3.67
CA GLY A 151 27.66 6.26 2.94
C GLY A 151 26.65 6.46 1.79
N PHE A 152 25.64 5.59 1.66
CA PHE A 152 24.56 5.77 0.68
C PHE A 152 23.84 7.12 0.86
N LYS A 153 23.70 7.86 -0.24
CA LYS A 153 22.97 9.13 -0.30
C LYS A 153 21.70 8.94 -1.12
N PRO A 154 20.50 8.97 -0.50
CA PRO A 154 19.26 8.78 -1.22
C PRO A 154 18.95 9.97 -2.13
N VAL A 155 18.21 9.72 -3.20
CA VAL A 155 17.49 10.78 -3.92
C VAL A 155 16.29 11.17 -3.05
N GLU A 156 16.19 12.44 -2.66
CA GLU A 156 15.18 12.93 -1.70
C GLU A 156 14.00 13.68 -2.34
N THR A 157 14.13 14.13 -3.60
CA THR A 157 13.07 14.87 -4.30
C THR A 157 13.05 14.48 -5.77
N LEU A 158 11.84 14.29 -6.29
CA LEU A 158 11.62 14.13 -7.72
C LEU A 158 11.63 15.52 -8.35
N ARG A 159 12.73 15.91 -9.00
CA ARG A 159 12.74 17.14 -9.81
C ARG A 159 11.79 16.94 -10.99
N ILE A 160 10.64 17.59 -10.94
CA ILE A 160 9.78 17.73 -12.11
C ILE A 160 10.53 18.65 -13.07
N ALA A 161 11.00 18.11 -14.19
CA ALA A 161 11.35 18.94 -15.33
C ALA A 161 10.02 19.56 -15.81
N VAL A 162 9.83 20.85 -15.52
CA VAL A 162 8.79 21.67 -16.13
C VAL A 162 9.18 21.94 -17.58
#